data_AF-A0A970HWR3-F1
#
_entry.id   AF-A0A970HWR3-F1
#
_cell.length_a   1.000
_cell.length_b   1.000
_cell.length_c   1.000
_cell.angle_alpha   90.00
_cell.angle_beta   90.00
_cell.angle_gamma   90.00
#
_symmetry.space_group_name_H-M   'P 1'
#
loop_
_entity.id
_entity.type
_entity.pdbx_description
1 polymer ?
#
loop_
_entity_poly.entity_id
_entity_poly.type
_entity_poly.pdbx_seq_one_letter_code
_entity_poly.pdbx_strand_id
1 'polypeptide(L)'
;MEALKAGALSGVHAAGQAASGSRRTAHDIARLGMLLALATALHTFEAQLPALPIPGAKVGLANVVSLLALYAFGLREALTIVVLRQVAGSLFVGTFLSPAFFFGLAGGILSVLAMQTVRWIVPKATPVTTSLVGAAAHNTGQLIVAWWLTAQPAVFLYLPYLLWFAVPAGAFIGRLMESLLPYLRSAGVWDECVDASAPRKRYTEWGVALALALFGGAVLYVGAAQPAEELGGIPVAVVRVDGDELVRLPLTAEAREKIFVRGGEMEIEVKEGAVRVAHSDCKNQLCVRRGWIHSSRESIVCVPFHTVITIEGMQQDPLADIDGISM
;
A
#
# COMPACT_ATOMS: atom_id res chain seq x y z
N MET A 1 -4.42 -13.72 -39.59
CA MET A 1 -3.60 -13.21 -38.46
C MET A 1 -2.77 -11.97 -38.81
N GLU A 2 -2.55 -11.63 -40.09
CA GLU A 2 -1.78 -10.43 -40.48
C GLU A 2 -2.55 -9.10 -40.34
N ALA A 3 -3.87 -9.09 -40.53
CA ALA A 3 -4.69 -7.87 -40.39
C ALA A 3 -4.75 -7.30 -38.96
N LEU A 4 -4.56 -8.15 -37.93
CA LEU A 4 -4.53 -7.73 -36.52
C LEU A 4 -3.19 -7.08 -36.11
N LYS A 5 -2.08 -7.41 -36.78
CA LYS A 5 -0.78 -6.76 -36.55
C LYS A 5 -0.68 -5.38 -37.22
N ALA A 6 -1.35 -5.19 -38.38
CA ALA A 6 -1.36 -3.90 -39.08
C ALA A 6 -2.12 -2.80 -38.31
N GLY A 7 -3.22 -3.15 -37.63
CA GLY A 7 -3.97 -2.21 -36.79
C GLY A 7 -3.21 -1.77 -35.52
N ALA A 8 -2.45 -2.69 -34.91
CA ALA A 8 -1.63 -2.41 -33.73
C ALA A 8 -0.44 -1.48 -34.04
N LEU A 9 0.18 -1.61 -35.21
CA LEU A 9 1.32 -0.79 -35.62
C LEU A 9 0.92 0.61 -36.13
N SER A 10 -0.29 0.75 -36.68
CA SER A 10 -0.85 2.05 -37.05
C SER A 10 -1.22 2.91 -35.82
N GLY A 11 -1.77 2.28 -34.77
CA GLY A 11 -2.06 2.95 -33.50
C GLY A 11 -0.83 3.43 -32.73
N VAL A 12 0.30 2.71 -32.83
CA VAL A 12 1.58 3.10 -32.22
C VAL A 12 2.21 4.28 -32.97
N HIS A 13 2.09 4.35 -34.30
CA HIS A 13 2.53 5.53 -35.07
C HIS A 13 1.68 6.78 -34.77
N ALA A 14 0.38 6.63 -34.52
CA ALA A 14 -0.48 7.74 -34.10
C ALA A 14 -0.17 8.21 -32.66
N ALA A 15 0.12 7.29 -31.73
CA ALA A 15 0.52 7.62 -30.36
C ALA A 15 1.92 8.28 -30.28
N GLY A 16 2.81 7.96 -31.22
CA GLY A 16 4.13 8.59 -31.35
C GLY A 16 4.11 9.98 -32.00
N GLN A 17 3.12 10.29 -32.84
CA GLN A 17 3.00 11.59 -33.53
C GLN A 17 2.34 12.69 -32.68
N ALA A 18 1.65 12.33 -31.60
CA ALA A 18 1.16 13.29 -30.60
C ALA A 18 2.27 13.83 -29.66
N ALA A 19 3.54 13.49 -29.92
CA ALA A 19 4.71 14.15 -29.36
C ALA A 19 5.17 15.38 -30.18
N SER A 20 4.42 15.75 -31.22
CA SER A 20 4.61 16.98 -31.99
C SER A 20 4.30 18.21 -31.13
N GLY A 21 5.33 19.01 -30.87
CA GLY A 21 5.25 20.25 -30.10
C GLY A 21 4.42 21.33 -30.78
N SER A 22 3.10 21.25 -30.65
CA SER A 22 2.22 22.41 -30.82
C SER A 22 2.59 23.47 -29.78
N ARG A 23 2.86 24.70 -30.20
CA ARG A 23 3.07 25.82 -29.28
C ARG A 23 1.77 26.03 -28.50
N ARG A 24 1.78 25.71 -27.21
CA ARG A 24 0.62 25.93 -26.32
C ARG A 24 0.19 27.38 -26.38
N THR A 25 -1.11 27.61 -26.58
CA THR A 25 -1.65 28.95 -26.58
C THR A 25 -1.67 29.51 -25.15
N ALA A 26 -1.68 30.84 -25.00
CA ALA A 26 -1.80 31.46 -23.68
C ALA A 26 -3.07 31.01 -22.94
N HIS A 27 -4.12 30.69 -23.69
CA HIS A 27 -5.39 30.21 -23.15
C HIS A 27 -5.28 28.81 -22.54
N ASP A 28 -4.52 27.90 -23.15
CA ASP A 28 -4.31 26.55 -22.61
C ASP A 28 -3.53 26.58 -21.31
N ILE A 29 -2.50 27.45 -21.24
CA ILE A 29 -1.71 27.65 -20.03
C ILE A 29 -2.61 28.21 -18.91
N ALA A 30 -3.47 29.18 -19.21
CA ALA A 30 -4.42 29.72 -18.24
C ALA A 30 -5.40 28.65 -17.72
N ARG A 31 -5.95 27.81 -18.61
CA ARG A 31 -6.84 26.70 -18.25
C ARG A 31 -6.15 25.66 -17.37
N LEU A 32 -4.92 25.27 -17.72
CA LEU A 32 -4.10 24.38 -16.89
C LEU A 32 -3.79 24.99 -15.52
N GLY A 33 -3.52 26.30 -15.46
CA GLY A 33 -3.33 27.02 -14.20
C GLY A 33 -4.58 27.01 -13.31
N MET A 34 -5.76 27.25 -13.88
CA MET A 34 -7.04 27.16 -13.16
C MET A 34 -7.31 25.74 -12.65
N LEU A 35 -7.04 24.72 -13.46
CA LEU A 35 -7.15 23.33 -13.04
C LEU A 35 -6.18 22.98 -11.91
N LEU A 36 -4.93 23.43 -12.00
CA LEU A 36 -3.95 23.23 -10.95
C LEU A 36 -4.39 23.91 -9.64
N ALA A 37 -4.89 25.14 -9.71
CA ALA A 37 -5.42 25.85 -8.55
C ALA A 37 -6.59 25.09 -7.90
N LEU A 38 -7.55 24.61 -8.70
CA LEU A 38 -8.65 23.78 -8.21
C LEU A 38 -8.15 22.46 -7.61
N ALA A 39 -7.18 21.80 -8.25
CA ALA A 39 -6.61 20.55 -7.78
C ALA A 39 -5.92 20.72 -6.42
N THR A 40 -5.14 21.80 -6.26
CA THR A 40 -4.46 22.12 -5.00
C THR A 40 -5.47 22.51 -3.92
N ALA A 41 -6.50 23.30 -4.23
CA ALA A 41 -7.56 23.65 -3.28
C ALA A 41 -8.30 22.40 -2.77
N LEU A 42 -8.69 21.48 -3.68
CA LEU A 42 -9.34 20.22 -3.30
C LEU A 42 -8.42 19.32 -2.49
N HIS A 43 -7.12 19.27 -2.79
CA HIS A 43 -6.15 18.54 -1.99
C HIS A 43 -6.07 19.10 -0.56
N THR A 44 -5.94 20.42 -0.41
CA THR A 44 -5.87 21.07 0.90
C THR A 44 -7.16 20.96 1.69
N PHE A 45 -8.31 20.97 0.99
CA PHE A 45 -9.62 20.77 1.61
C PHE A 45 -9.79 19.34 2.10
N GLU A 46 -9.42 18.35 1.29
CA GLU A 46 -9.48 16.94 1.67
C GLU A 46 -8.60 16.63 2.89
N ALA A 47 -7.48 17.32 3.06
CA ALA A 47 -6.63 17.18 4.24
C ALA A 47 -7.29 17.67 5.55
N GLN A 48 -8.35 18.48 5.47
CA GLN A 48 -9.11 18.98 6.62
C GLN A 48 -10.33 18.11 6.95
N LEU A 49 -10.67 17.15 6.10
CA LEU A 49 -11.76 16.22 6.38
C LEU A 49 -11.34 15.26 7.50
N PRO A 50 -12.30 14.82 8.34
CA PRO A 50 -12.03 13.83 9.37
C PRO A 50 -11.47 12.55 8.74
N ALA A 51 -10.48 11.95 9.41
CA ALA A 51 -9.89 10.70 8.96
C ALA A 51 -10.98 9.62 8.85
N LEU A 52 -10.96 8.87 7.75
CA LEU A 52 -11.84 7.72 7.59
C LEU A 52 -11.44 6.61 8.58
N PRO A 53 -12.35 5.69 8.94
CA PRO A 53 -12.09 4.61 9.91
C PRO A 53 -10.93 3.68 9.52
N ILE A 54 -10.49 3.73 8.26
CA ILE A 54 -9.37 2.94 7.75
C ILE A 54 -8.14 3.84 7.60
N PRO A 55 -7.02 3.48 8.25
CA PRO A 55 -5.76 4.21 8.11
C PRO A 55 -5.37 4.37 6.64
N GLY A 56 -5.13 5.62 6.21
CA GLY A 56 -4.73 5.95 4.84
C GLY A 56 -5.88 6.06 3.83
N ALA A 57 -7.11 5.66 4.17
CA ALA A 57 -8.24 5.84 3.27
C ALA A 57 -8.62 7.33 3.13
N LYS A 58 -8.78 7.78 1.88
CA LYS A 58 -9.24 9.13 1.51
C LYS A 58 -10.33 9.03 0.46
N VAL A 59 -11.15 10.08 0.34
CA VAL A 59 -12.22 10.15 -0.67
C VAL A 59 -11.65 10.27 -2.09
N GLY A 60 -10.47 10.88 -2.22
CA GLY A 60 -9.79 11.14 -3.48
C GLY A 60 -10.36 12.34 -4.23
N LEU A 61 -10.84 13.39 -3.56
CA LEU A 61 -11.49 14.55 -4.22
C LEU A 61 -10.59 15.21 -5.28
N ALA A 62 -9.29 15.34 -4.99
CA ALA A 62 -8.34 15.89 -5.95
C ALA A 62 -8.28 15.07 -7.25
N ASN A 63 -8.57 13.75 -7.20
CA ASN A 63 -8.50 12.86 -8.37
C ASN A 63 -9.57 13.17 -9.42
N VAL A 64 -10.66 13.88 -9.08
CA VAL A 64 -11.61 14.42 -10.06
C VAL A 64 -10.85 15.29 -11.08
N VAL A 65 -9.93 16.14 -10.60
CA VAL A 65 -9.18 17.05 -11.48
C VAL A 65 -8.13 16.30 -12.31
N SER A 66 -7.55 15.21 -11.79
CA SER A 66 -6.68 14.34 -12.60
C SER A 66 -7.43 13.70 -13.75
N LEU A 67 -8.61 13.15 -13.45
CA LEU A 67 -9.47 12.54 -14.44
C LEU A 67 -9.91 13.58 -15.48
N LEU A 68 -10.29 14.77 -15.02
CA LEU A 68 -10.65 15.90 -15.87
C LEU A 68 -9.50 16.30 -16.79
N ALA A 69 -8.30 16.48 -16.25
CA ALA A 69 -7.10 16.83 -17.01
C ALA A 69 -6.74 15.75 -18.05
N LEU A 70 -6.88 14.47 -17.70
CA LEU A 70 -6.61 13.36 -18.59
C LEU A 70 -7.59 13.31 -19.78
N TYR A 71 -8.86 13.66 -19.55
CA TYR A 71 -9.87 13.73 -20.60
C TYR A 71 -9.76 15.01 -21.45
N ALA A 72 -9.35 16.12 -20.84
CA ALA A 72 -9.23 17.42 -21.52
C ALA A 72 -7.96 17.56 -22.35
N PHE A 73 -6.81 17.33 -21.72
CA PHE A 73 -5.49 17.68 -22.25
C PHE A 73 -4.63 16.45 -22.55
N GLY A 74 -4.93 15.30 -21.94
CA GLY A 74 -4.22 14.05 -22.14
C GLY A 74 -3.21 13.74 -21.04
N LEU A 75 -2.36 12.73 -21.30
CA LEU A 75 -1.51 12.11 -20.29
C LEU A 75 -0.47 13.09 -19.69
N ARG A 76 0.19 13.88 -20.54
CA ARG A 76 1.32 14.73 -20.13
C ARG A 76 0.87 15.79 -19.13
N GLU A 77 -0.23 16.46 -19.44
CA GLU A 77 -0.82 17.52 -18.63
C GLU A 77 -1.45 16.97 -17.35
N ALA A 78 -2.11 15.81 -17.42
CA ALA A 78 -2.64 15.14 -16.23
C ALA A 78 -1.52 14.76 -15.25
N LEU A 79 -0.41 14.19 -15.73
CA LEU A 79 0.76 13.90 -14.90
C LEU A 79 1.37 15.17 -14.31
N THR A 80 1.49 16.23 -15.13
CA THR A 80 2.00 17.54 -14.68
C THR A 80 1.14 18.08 -13.53
N ILE A 81 -0.19 18.08 -13.68
CA ILE A 81 -1.12 18.52 -12.63
C ILE A 81 -0.97 17.66 -11.38
N VAL A 82 -0.85 16.33 -11.50
CA VAL A 82 -0.67 15.43 -10.35
C VAL A 82 0.60 15.73 -9.58
N VAL A 83 1.72 15.92 -10.26
CA VAL A 83 3.01 16.21 -9.61
C VAL A 83 2.96 17.60 -8.97
N LEU A 84 2.56 18.62 -9.73
CA LEU A 84 2.54 20.01 -9.25
C LEU A 84 1.54 20.20 -8.10
N ARG A 85 0.35 19.61 -8.16
CA ARG A 85 -0.62 19.72 -7.06
C ARG A 85 -0.12 19.00 -5.81
N GLN A 86 0.63 17.90 -5.95
CA GLN A 86 1.13 17.15 -4.80
C GLN A 86 2.23 17.96 -4.09
N VAL A 87 3.11 18.60 -4.85
CA VAL A 87 4.10 19.54 -4.32
C VAL A 87 3.40 20.73 -3.66
N ALA A 88 2.52 21.42 -4.37
CA ALA A 88 1.83 22.60 -3.83
C ALA A 88 0.95 22.26 -2.61
N GLY A 89 0.12 21.23 -2.71
CA GLY A 89 -0.78 20.80 -1.64
C GLY A 89 -0.04 20.37 -0.38
N SER A 90 1.03 19.58 -0.51
CA SER A 90 1.84 19.19 0.65
C SER A 90 2.58 20.36 1.30
N LEU A 91 2.99 21.38 0.53
CA LEU A 91 3.53 22.62 1.08
C LEU A 91 2.49 23.38 1.89
N PHE A 92 1.26 23.54 1.38
CA PHE A 92 0.17 24.21 2.09
C PHE A 92 -0.28 23.46 3.36
N VAL A 93 -0.31 22.13 3.31
CA VAL A 93 -0.66 21.29 4.46
C VAL A 93 0.51 21.15 5.46
N GLY A 94 1.74 21.49 5.07
CA GLY A 94 2.94 21.33 5.92
C GLY A 94 3.48 19.89 5.97
N THR A 95 3.20 19.08 4.95
CA THR A 95 3.59 17.67 4.83
C THR A 95 4.59 17.40 3.69
N PHE A 96 5.24 18.45 3.17
CA PHE A 96 6.22 18.32 2.10
C PHE A 96 7.37 17.37 2.48
N LEU A 97 7.72 16.44 1.59
CA LEU A 97 8.71 15.37 1.80
C LEU A 97 8.45 14.43 2.99
N SER A 98 7.26 14.48 3.61
CA SER A 98 6.83 13.48 4.58
C SER A 98 6.40 12.16 3.90
N PRO A 99 6.18 11.07 4.65
CA PRO A 99 5.59 9.85 4.09
C PRO A 99 4.28 10.11 3.33
N ALA A 100 3.44 11.04 3.80
CA ALA A 100 2.19 11.41 3.14
C ALA A 100 2.42 12.05 1.75
N PHE A 101 3.53 12.77 1.56
CA PHE A 101 3.89 13.32 0.26
C PHE A 101 4.17 12.20 -0.75
N PHE A 102 4.98 11.20 -0.35
CA PHE A 102 5.34 10.07 -1.22
C PHE A 102 4.14 9.16 -1.51
N PHE A 103 3.27 8.90 -0.53
CA PHE A 103 2.02 8.18 -0.74
C PHE A 103 1.15 8.83 -1.82
N GLY A 104 0.91 10.14 -1.71
CA GLY A 104 0.09 10.86 -2.68
C GLY A 104 0.74 10.96 -4.06
N LEU A 105 2.08 11.11 -4.12
CA LEU A 105 2.81 11.21 -5.39
C LEU A 105 2.79 9.89 -6.15
N ALA A 106 3.21 8.79 -5.51
CA ALA A 106 3.26 7.47 -6.15
C ALA A 106 1.85 6.98 -6.53
N GLY A 107 0.88 7.11 -5.60
CA GLY A 107 -0.51 6.81 -5.89
C GLY A 107 -1.06 7.65 -7.04
N GLY A 108 -0.78 8.96 -7.05
CA GLY A 108 -1.24 9.87 -8.11
C GLY A 108 -0.70 9.51 -9.50
N ILE A 109 0.61 9.25 -9.60
CA ILE A 109 1.25 8.88 -10.87
C ILE A 109 0.71 7.53 -11.36
N LEU A 110 0.69 6.51 -10.49
CA LEU A 110 0.21 5.18 -10.87
C LEU A 110 -1.28 5.22 -11.29
N SER A 111 -2.09 6.04 -10.62
CA SER A 111 -3.49 6.28 -10.98
C SER A 111 -3.65 6.82 -12.39
N VAL A 112 -2.93 7.89 -12.75
CA VAL A 112 -3.03 8.51 -14.09
C VAL A 112 -2.55 7.56 -15.18
N LEU A 113 -1.45 6.82 -14.94
CA LEU A 113 -0.96 5.82 -15.87
C LEU A 113 -1.99 4.71 -16.08
N ALA A 114 -2.58 4.19 -15.01
CA ALA A 114 -3.61 3.15 -15.10
C ALA A 114 -4.87 3.64 -15.84
N MET A 115 -5.29 4.88 -15.58
CA MET A 115 -6.41 5.52 -16.29
C MET A 115 -6.15 5.69 -17.80
N GLN A 116 -4.92 6.05 -18.18
CA GLN A 116 -4.54 6.13 -19.59
C GLN A 116 -4.49 4.73 -20.23
N THR A 117 -3.90 3.75 -19.55
CA THR A 117 -3.80 2.37 -20.03
C THR A 117 -5.17 1.75 -20.25
N VAL A 118 -6.13 1.92 -19.34
CA VAL A 118 -7.47 1.35 -19.54
C VAL A 118 -8.20 2.01 -20.70
N ARG A 119 -8.02 3.32 -20.94
CA ARG A 119 -8.59 4.00 -22.10
C ARG A 119 -7.99 3.51 -23.42
N TRP A 120 -6.71 3.13 -23.40
CA TRP A 120 -6.01 2.55 -24.55
C TRP A 120 -6.46 1.11 -24.85
N ILE A 121 -6.59 0.26 -23.82
CA ILE A 121 -6.99 -1.15 -23.98
C ILE A 121 -8.49 -1.29 -24.23
N VAL A 122 -9.31 -0.42 -23.63
CA VAL A 122 -10.77 -0.45 -23.71
C VAL A 122 -11.26 0.88 -24.31
N PRO A 123 -11.37 0.97 -25.66
CA PRO A 123 -11.75 2.20 -26.36
C PRO A 123 -13.12 2.77 -25.98
N LYS A 124 -13.97 1.97 -25.29
CA LYS A 124 -15.30 2.37 -24.81
C LYS A 124 -15.35 2.55 -23.28
N ALA A 125 -14.21 2.72 -22.62
CA ALA A 125 -14.15 2.95 -21.18
C ALA A 125 -14.92 4.23 -20.81
N THR A 126 -15.90 4.10 -19.91
CA THR A 126 -16.64 5.25 -19.37
C THR A 126 -15.79 5.98 -18.33
N PRO A 127 -16.08 7.26 -18.04
CA PRO A 127 -15.40 7.98 -16.95
C PRO A 127 -15.51 7.25 -15.61
N VAL A 128 -16.62 6.53 -15.37
CA VAL A 128 -16.78 5.62 -14.22
C VAL A 128 -15.74 4.51 -14.23
N THR A 129 -15.67 3.70 -15.29
CA THR A 129 -14.69 2.61 -15.36
C THR A 129 -13.25 3.12 -15.23
N THR A 130 -12.92 4.20 -15.92
CA THR A 130 -11.59 4.83 -15.83
C THR A 130 -11.30 5.28 -14.40
N SER A 131 -12.26 5.93 -13.73
CA SER A 131 -12.08 6.36 -12.35
C SER A 131 -11.95 5.21 -11.34
N LEU A 132 -12.67 4.10 -11.51
CA LEU A 132 -12.51 2.92 -10.64
C LEU A 132 -11.11 2.34 -10.75
N VAL A 133 -10.61 2.17 -11.98
CA VAL A 133 -9.23 1.69 -12.22
C VAL A 133 -8.22 2.67 -11.63
N GLY A 134 -8.44 3.97 -11.81
CA GLY A 134 -7.61 5.01 -11.23
C GLY A 134 -7.59 4.98 -9.70
N ALA A 135 -8.74 4.77 -9.04
CA ALA A 135 -8.85 4.69 -7.59
C ALA A 135 -8.13 3.45 -7.04
N ALA A 136 -8.32 2.29 -7.69
CA ALA A 136 -7.61 1.07 -7.34
C ALA A 136 -6.09 1.22 -7.46
N ALA A 137 -5.62 1.73 -8.60
CA ALA A 137 -4.20 1.97 -8.85
C ALA A 137 -3.60 3.02 -7.89
N HIS A 138 -4.38 4.03 -7.48
CA HIS A 138 -3.93 5.01 -6.49
C HIS A 138 -3.62 4.35 -5.14
N ASN A 139 -4.54 3.51 -4.65
CA ASN A 139 -4.38 2.79 -3.39
C ASN A 139 -3.23 1.79 -3.46
N THR A 140 -3.08 1.08 -4.59
CA THR A 140 -1.92 0.21 -4.82
C THR A 140 -0.61 0.99 -4.78
N GLY A 141 -0.54 2.17 -5.39
CA GLY A 141 0.66 3.02 -5.38
C GLY A 141 1.02 3.52 -3.98
N GLN A 142 0.02 3.84 -3.15
CA GLN A 142 0.24 4.17 -1.75
C GLN A 142 0.82 2.98 -0.97
N LEU A 143 0.28 1.77 -1.17
CA LEU A 143 0.79 0.57 -0.50
C LEU A 143 2.18 0.16 -0.96
N ILE A 144 2.55 0.37 -2.23
CA ILE A 144 3.92 0.13 -2.72
C ILE A 144 4.92 1.00 -1.94
N VAL A 145 4.60 2.27 -1.73
CA VAL A 145 5.45 3.16 -0.92
C VAL A 145 5.42 2.76 0.56
N ALA A 146 4.27 2.34 1.08
CA ALA A 146 4.17 1.87 2.46
C ALA A 146 5.02 0.61 2.70
N TRP A 147 4.99 -0.35 1.77
CA TRP A 147 5.87 -1.51 1.78
C TRP A 147 7.35 -1.10 1.72
N TRP A 148 7.70 -0.16 0.84
CA TRP A 148 9.08 0.33 0.74
C TRP A 148 9.58 1.00 2.03
N LEU A 149 8.73 1.78 2.71
CA LEU A 149 9.09 2.48 3.95
C LEU A 149 9.14 1.56 5.17
N THR A 150 8.25 0.55 5.23
CA THR A 150 8.12 -0.33 6.40
C THR A 150 8.89 -1.65 6.27
N ALA A 151 9.33 -1.99 5.06
CA ALA A 151 9.91 -3.28 4.67
C ALA A 151 9.03 -4.50 5.00
N GLN A 152 7.72 -4.30 5.20
CA GLN A 152 6.80 -5.36 5.63
C GLN A 152 5.81 -5.71 4.51
N PRO A 153 5.86 -6.92 3.93
CA PRO A 153 4.93 -7.33 2.88
C PRO A 153 3.49 -7.47 3.39
N ALA A 154 3.30 -7.66 4.70
CA ALA A 154 2.00 -7.71 5.37
C ALA A 154 1.13 -6.46 5.12
N VAL A 155 1.73 -5.33 4.74
CA VAL A 155 0.99 -4.11 4.38
C VAL A 155 0.03 -4.32 3.19
N PHE A 156 0.29 -5.28 2.30
CA PHE A 156 -0.64 -5.62 1.22
C PHE A 156 -1.92 -6.33 1.70
N LEU A 157 -1.99 -6.80 2.94
CA LEU A 157 -3.23 -7.31 3.55
C LEU A 157 -4.28 -6.20 3.71
N TYR A 158 -3.89 -4.93 3.68
CA TYR A 158 -4.81 -3.79 3.64
C TYR A 158 -5.42 -3.53 2.25
N LEU A 159 -4.82 -4.05 1.17
CA LEU A 159 -5.28 -3.80 -0.20
C LEU A 159 -6.74 -4.24 -0.44
N PRO A 160 -7.20 -5.42 0.03
CA PRO A 160 -8.62 -5.79 0.01
C PRO A 160 -9.54 -4.71 0.59
N TYR A 161 -9.20 -4.19 1.78
CA TYR A 161 -10.01 -3.19 2.44
C TYR A 161 -9.99 -1.86 1.68
N LEU A 162 -8.82 -1.40 1.23
CA LEU A 162 -8.68 -0.16 0.48
C LEU A 162 -9.42 -0.23 -0.88
N LEU A 163 -9.41 -1.36 -1.55
CA LEU A 163 -10.11 -1.52 -2.82
C LEU A 163 -11.64 -1.57 -2.62
N TRP A 164 -12.14 -2.13 -1.52
CA TRP A 164 -13.55 -2.00 -1.17
C TRP A 164 -13.95 -0.53 -1.06
N PHE A 165 -13.19 0.31 -0.36
CA PHE A 165 -13.45 1.76 -0.27
C PHE A 165 -13.19 2.52 -1.58
N ALA A 166 -12.30 2.01 -2.45
CA ALA A 166 -12.03 2.60 -3.76
C ALA A 166 -13.24 2.52 -4.71
N VAL A 167 -14.08 1.48 -4.59
CA VAL A 167 -15.27 1.31 -5.44
C VAL A 167 -16.26 2.46 -5.31
N PRO A 168 -16.82 2.80 -4.12
CA PRO A 168 -17.76 3.91 -4.00
C PRO A 168 -17.11 5.25 -4.34
N ALA A 169 -15.86 5.48 -3.93
CA ALA A 169 -15.13 6.71 -4.24
C ALA A 169 -14.92 6.90 -5.75
N GLY A 170 -14.39 5.89 -6.45
CA GLY A 170 -14.18 5.91 -7.89
C GLY A 170 -15.49 5.98 -8.67
N ALA A 171 -16.53 5.29 -8.21
CA ALA A 171 -17.86 5.37 -8.81
C ALA A 171 -18.50 6.77 -8.68
N PHE A 172 -18.30 7.44 -7.55
CA PHE A 172 -18.75 8.81 -7.31
C PHE A 172 -18.01 9.80 -8.22
N ILE A 173 -16.67 9.77 -8.23
CA ILE A 173 -15.83 10.65 -9.05
C ILE A 173 -16.15 10.47 -10.54
N GLY A 174 -16.31 9.23 -10.99
CA GLY A 174 -16.67 8.93 -12.36
C GLY A 174 -18.05 9.45 -12.78
N ARG A 175 -19.07 9.30 -11.91
CA ARG A 175 -20.43 9.85 -12.17
C ARG A 175 -20.44 11.37 -12.15
N LEU A 176 -19.67 11.98 -11.26
CA LEU A 176 -19.47 13.43 -11.24
C LEU A 176 -18.87 13.90 -12.57
N MET A 177 -17.86 13.20 -13.06
CA MET A 177 -17.24 13.49 -14.36
C MET A 177 -18.23 13.33 -15.53
N GLU A 178 -19.04 12.27 -15.55
CA GLU A 178 -20.09 12.08 -16.57
C GLU A 178 -21.12 13.21 -16.57
N SER A 179 -21.45 13.73 -15.39
CA SER A 179 -22.40 14.83 -15.22
C SER A 179 -21.78 16.18 -15.60
N LEU A 180 -20.48 16.37 -15.34
CA LEU A 180 -19.76 17.62 -15.59
C LEU A 180 -19.36 17.79 -17.06
N LEU A 181 -19.03 16.70 -17.76
CA LEU A 181 -18.51 16.72 -19.12
C LEU A 181 -19.43 17.45 -20.14
N PRO A 182 -20.77 17.29 -20.12
CA PRO A 182 -21.66 18.02 -21.03
C PRO A 182 -21.61 19.54 -20.82
N TYR A 183 -21.60 19.99 -19.56
CA TYR A 183 -21.57 21.43 -19.23
C TYR A 183 -20.26 22.08 -19.70
N LEU A 184 -19.14 21.38 -19.50
CA LEU A 184 -17.83 21.85 -19.90
C LEU A 184 -17.67 21.93 -21.42
N ARG A 185 -18.27 20.99 -22.16
CA ARG A 185 -18.37 21.05 -23.63
C ARG A 185 -19.23 22.23 -24.08
N SER A 186 -20.41 22.43 -23.47
CA SER A 186 -21.29 23.54 -23.85
C SER A 186 -20.71 24.93 -23.54
N ALA A 187 -19.81 25.02 -22.57
CA ALA A 187 -19.17 26.28 -22.19
C ALA A 187 -18.05 26.73 -23.15
N GLY A 188 -17.76 25.98 -24.23
CA GLY A 188 -16.66 26.31 -25.16
C GLY A 188 -15.27 26.25 -24.52
N VAL A 189 -15.16 25.63 -23.35
CA VAL A 189 -13.88 25.46 -22.66
C VAL A 189 -13.03 24.35 -23.34
N TRP A 190 -13.62 23.58 -24.28
CA TRP A 190 -13.16 22.24 -24.73
C TRP A 190 -13.32 21.96 -26.24
N ASP A 191 -12.87 22.86 -27.13
CA ASP A 191 -13.03 22.68 -28.59
C ASP A 191 -11.99 21.74 -29.25
N GLU A 192 -10.87 21.46 -28.58
CA GLU A 192 -9.79 20.61 -29.09
C GLU A 192 -9.48 19.48 -28.10
N CYS A 193 -10.24 18.38 -28.14
CA CYS A 193 -9.94 17.20 -27.31
C CYS A 193 -9.59 15.97 -28.15
N VAL A 194 -8.56 15.25 -27.69
CA VAL A 194 -7.96 14.05 -28.30
C VAL A 194 -8.89 12.83 -28.36
N ASP A 195 -10.05 12.84 -27.70
CA ASP A 195 -11.06 11.77 -27.89
C ASP A 195 -12.48 12.25 -27.55
N ALA A 196 -13.20 12.73 -28.57
CA ALA A 196 -14.62 13.06 -28.50
C ALA A 196 -15.54 11.87 -28.89
N SER A 197 -15.06 10.64 -28.85
CA SER A 197 -15.87 9.45 -29.14
C SER A 197 -16.62 8.99 -27.88
N ALA A 198 -17.72 9.66 -27.57
CA ALA A 198 -18.64 9.21 -26.52
C ALA A 198 -19.33 7.88 -26.91
N PRO A 199 -19.22 6.78 -26.15
CA PRO A 199 -20.15 5.67 -26.30
C PRO A 199 -21.44 6.02 -25.54
N ARG A 200 -22.56 6.11 -26.27
CA ARG A 200 -23.91 6.17 -25.69
C ARG A 200 -24.30 4.78 -25.15
N LYS A 201 -24.70 4.77 -23.86
CA LYS A 201 -25.51 3.78 -23.10
C LYS A 201 -24.96 2.36 -22.86
N ARG A 202 -25.15 1.94 -21.59
CA ARG A 202 -25.40 0.58 -21.05
C ARG A 202 -24.22 -0.38 -20.88
N TYR A 203 -23.11 0.08 -20.29
CA TYR A 203 -21.99 -0.79 -19.81
C TYR A 203 -21.64 -0.60 -18.32
N THR A 204 -22.43 0.18 -17.58
CA THR A 204 -22.19 0.52 -16.17
C THR A 204 -22.18 -0.71 -15.24
N GLU A 205 -22.83 -1.81 -15.63
CA GLU A 205 -22.86 -3.04 -14.82
C GLU A 205 -21.62 -3.93 -15.05
N TRP A 206 -21.11 -4.03 -16.28
CA TRP A 206 -19.95 -4.85 -16.60
C TRP A 206 -18.63 -4.22 -16.12
N GLY A 207 -18.52 -2.88 -16.11
CA GLY A 207 -17.35 -2.19 -15.57
C GLY A 207 -17.21 -2.36 -14.06
N VAL A 208 -18.34 -2.37 -13.34
CA VAL A 208 -18.39 -2.67 -11.90
C VAL A 208 -18.17 -4.16 -11.65
N ALA A 209 -18.76 -5.06 -12.44
CA ALA A 209 -18.52 -6.50 -12.32
C ALA A 209 -17.07 -6.89 -12.62
N LEU A 210 -16.41 -6.26 -13.61
CA LEU A 210 -15.00 -6.48 -13.90
C LEU A 210 -14.10 -5.90 -12.81
N ALA A 211 -14.43 -4.73 -12.27
CA ALA A 211 -13.71 -4.16 -11.13
C ALA A 211 -13.87 -5.03 -9.86
N LEU A 212 -15.07 -5.56 -9.60
CA LEU A 212 -15.36 -6.50 -8.52
C LEU A 212 -14.71 -7.87 -8.76
N ALA A 213 -14.56 -8.33 -10.00
CA ALA A 213 -13.87 -9.57 -10.35
C ALA A 213 -12.34 -9.43 -10.28
N LEU A 214 -11.79 -8.27 -10.66
CA LEU A 214 -10.37 -7.96 -10.47
C LEU A 214 -10.05 -7.72 -8.99
N PHE A 215 -10.98 -7.10 -8.26
CA PHE A 215 -10.91 -6.98 -6.80
C PHE A 215 -10.97 -8.36 -6.13
N GLY A 216 -12.00 -9.15 -6.41
CA GLY A 216 -12.14 -10.52 -5.90
C GLY A 216 -10.98 -11.42 -6.31
N GLY A 217 -10.46 -11.26 -7.53
CA GLY A 217 -9.29 -11.96 -8.04
C GLY A 217 -7.99 -11.52 -7.37
N ALA A 218 -7.81 -10.23 -7.06
CA ALA A 218 -6.67 -9.74 -6.31
C ALA A 218 -6.73 -10.14 -4.82
N VAL A 219 -7.94 -10.16 -4.23
CA VAL A 219 -8.19 -10.65 -2.86
C VAL A 219 -7.94 -12.16 -2.77
N LEU A 220 -8.45 -12.94 -3.72
CA LEU A 220 -8.20 -14.38 -3.84
C LEU A 220 -6.74 -14.67 -4.15
N TYR A 221 -6.09 -13.89 -5.02
CA TYR A 221 -4.68 -14.03 -5.34
C TYR A 221 -3.80 -13.70 -4.14
N VAL A 222 -4.06 -12.61 -3.42
CA VAL A 222 -3.32 -12.30 -2.18
C VAL A 222 -3.60 -13.36 -1.11
N GLY A 223 -4.85 -13.81 -0.94
CA GLY A 223 -5.18 -14.89 0.01
C GLY A 223 -4.61 -16.27 -0.36
N ALA A 224 -4.42 -16.57 -1.65
CA ALA A 224 -3.87 -17.83 -2.14
C ALA A 224 -2.35 -17.79 -2.41
N ALA A 225 -1.77 -16.59 -2.59
CA ALA A 225 -0.35 -16.35 -2.77
C ALA A 225 0.35 -15.95 -1.47
N GLN A 226 -0.34 -16.02 -0.33
CA GLN A 226 0.33 -16.26 0.94
C GLN A 226 0.92 -17.67 0.85
N PRO A 227 2.25 -17.87 0.75
CA PRO A 227 2.81 -19.01 1.45
C PRO A 227 2.29 -18.92 2.89
N ALA A 228 1.86 -20.04 3.46
CA ALA A 228 1.47 -20.13 4.86
C ALA A 228 2.70 -19.90 5.76
N GLU A 229 3.26 -18.70 5.75
CA GLU A 229 4.44 -18.33 6.51
C GLU A 229 4.19 -16.96 7.15
N GLU A 230 4.09 -17.01 8.48
CA GLU A 230 4.00 -15.94 9.47
C GLU A 230 2.64 -15.24 9.70
N LEU A 231 1.66 -16.02 10.17
CA LEU A 231 0.74 -15.53 11.20
C LEU A 231 1.36 -15.84 12.58
N GLY A 232 2.11 -14.87 13.12
CA GLY A 232 2.76 -14.96 14.44
C GLY A 232 4.02 -15.81 14.39
N GLY A 233 5.19 -15.18 14.49
CA GLY A 233 6.47 -15.89 14.60
C GLY A 233 6.32 -16.97 15.67
N ILE A 234 6.59 -18.23 15.30
CA ILE A 234 6.57 -19.33 16.25
C ILE A 234 7.43 -18.91 17.43
N PRO A 235 6.90 -18.89 18.66
CA PRO A 235 7.68 -18.43 19.80
C PRO A 235 8.92 -19.33 19.90
N VAL A 236 10.10 -18.72 19.89
CA VAL A 236 11.38 -19.42 19.90
C VAL A 236 12.19 -18.99 21.11
N ALA A 237 12.80 -19.96 21.79
CA ALA A 237 13.83 -19.69 22.76
C ALA A 237 15.15 -19.45 22.02
N VAL A 238 15.73 -18.27 22.20
CA VAL A 238 17.01 -17.86 21.61
C VAL A 238 18.08 -17.95 22.68
N VAL A 239 19.13 -18.72 22.40
CA VAL A 239 20.27 -18.91 23.30
C VAL A 239 21.46 -18.12 22.78
N ARG A 240 21.91 -17.12 23.55
CA ARG A 240 23.06 -16.28 23.22
C ARG A 240 24.23 -16.55 24.15
N VAL A 241 25.44 -16.71 23.62
CA VAL A 241 26.69 -16.93 24.37
C VAL A 241 27.68 -15.86 23.97
N ASP A 242 28.25 -15.13 24.94
CA ASP A 242 29.13 -13.99 24.69
C ASP A 242 28.50 -12.88 23.80
N GLY A 243 27.17 -12.86 23.71
CA GLY A 243 26.41 -11.93 22.87
C GLY A 243 26.04 -12.46 21.49
N ASP A 244 26.66 -13.56 21.04
CA ASP A 244 26.38 -14.18 19.76
C ASP A 244 25.28 -15.25 19.88
N GLU A 245 24.40 -15.32 18.88
CA GLU A 245 23.34 -16.31 18.83
C GLU A 245 23.89 -17.68 18.47
N LEU A 246 23.67 -18.67 19.34
CA LEU A 246 24.17 -20.03 19.16
C LEU A 246 23.11 -20.96 18.60
N VAL A 247 21.87 -20.90 19.12
CA VAL A 247 20.76 -21.76 18.67
C VAL A 247 19.41 -21.12 18.93
N ARG A 248 18.44 -21.46 18.07
CA ARG A 248 17.01 -21.13 18.22
C ARG A 248 16.21 -22.42 18.39
N LEU A 249 15.44 -22.52 19.46
CA LEU A 249 14.60 -23.66 19.76
C LEU A 249 13.12 -23.28 19.64
N PRO A 250 12.36 -23.84 18.69
CA PRO A 250 10.91 -23.62 18.59
C PRO A 250 10.21 -24.10 19.85
N LEU A 251 9.45 -23.22 20.50
CA LEU A 251 8.65 -23.58 21.69
C LEU A 251 7.44 -24.46 21.36
N THR A 252 7.17 -24.70 20.07
CA THR A 252 6.11 -25.59 19.58
C THR A 252 6.48 -27.07 19.60
N ALA A 253 7.77 -27.41 19.69
CA ALA A 253 8.24 -28.78 19.72
C ALA A 253 8.95 -29.07 21.04
N GLU A 254 8.64 -30.21 21.65
CA GLU A 254 9.41 -30.68 22.80
C GLU A 254 10.85 -30.98 22.35
N ALA A 255 11.82 -30.38 23.02
CA ALA A 255 13.22 -30.51 22.69
C ALA A 255 14.06 -30.58 23.96
N ARG A 256 15.13 -31.36 23.92
CA ARG A 256 16.15 -31.40 24.97
C ARG A 256 17.51 -31.41 24.30
N GLU A 257 18.23 -30.29 24.40
CA GLU A 257 19.46 -30.07 23.66
C GLU A 257 20.62 -29.77 24.61
N LYS A 258 21.74 -30.45 24.37
CA LYS A 258 23.00 -30.21 25.08
C LYS A 258 23.86 -29.24 24.29
N ILE A 259 24.27 -28.17 24.95
CA ILE A 259 25.09 -27.10 24.40
C ILE A 259 26.43 -27.07 25.12
N PHE A 260 27.51 -27.00 24.33
CA PHE A 260 28.87 -26.84 24.84
C PHE A 260 29.23 -25.36 24.83
N VAL A 261 29.48 -24.83 26.03
CA VAL A 261 29.89 -23.43 26.25
C VAL A 261 31.30 -23.39 26.81
N ARG A 262 32.00 -22.26 26.67
CA ARG A 262 33.33 -22.08 27.26
C ARG A 262 33.24 -22.23 28.78
N GLY A 263 33.60 -23.41 29.29
CA GLY A 263 33.58 -23.72 30.72
C GLY A 263 32.73 -24.92 31.15
N GLY A 264 32.00 -25.59 30.25
CA GLY A 264 31.26 -26.81 30.56
C GLY A 264 30.10 -27.08 29.59
N GLU A 265 29.27 -28.07 29.91
CA GLU A 265 28.01 -28.30 29.20
C GLU A 265 26.81 -27.70 29.96
N MET A 266 25.77 -27.35 29.19
CA MET A 266 24.46 -27.04 29.72
C MET A 266 23.39 -27.71 28.85
N GLU A 267 22.31 -28.14 29.48
CA GLU A 267 21.21 -28.83 28.83
C GLU A 267 19.96 -27.98 28.92
N ILE A 268 19.41 -27.62 27.76
CA ILE A 268 18.23 -26.79 27.62
C ILE A 268 17.05 -27.69 27.27
N GLU A 269 15.93 -27.45 27.92
CA GLU A 269 14.71 -28.21 27.72
C GLU A 269 13.57 -27.26 27.35
N VAL A 270 12.85 -27.63 26.29
CA VAL A 270 11.65 -26.99 25.82
C VAL A 270 10.49 -27.95 26.00
N LYS A 271 9.44 -27.49 26.68
CA LYS A 271 8.23 -28.26 26.92
C LYS A 271 7.04 -27.34 27.11
N GLU A 272 5.88 -27.71 26.56
CA GLU A 272 4.61 -27.00 26.77
C GLU A 272 4.69 -25.48 26.50
N GLY A 273 5.43 -25.06 25.47
CA GLY A 273 5.56 -23.64 25.13
C GLY A 273 6.52 -22.84 26.03
N ALA A 274 7.27 -23.53 26.91
CA ALA A 274 8.19 -22.94 27.86
C ALA A 274 9.62 -23.47 27.66
N VAL A 275 10.61 -22.72 28.15
CA VAL A 275 12.02 -23.14 28.14
C VAL A 275 12.62 -23.07 29.54
N ARG A 276 13.51 -24.01 29.85
CA ARG A 276 14.35 -24.00 31.05
C ARG A 276 15.74 -24.55 30.78
N VAL A 277 16.65 -24.34 31.74
CA VAL A 277 17.91 -25.08 31.80
C VAL A 277 17.74 -26.27 32.73
N ALA A 278 17.77 -27.49 32.19
CA ALA A 278 17.60 -28.74 32.95
C ALA A 278 18.87 -29.13 33.72
N HIS A 279 20.04 -28.85 33.16
CA HIS A 279 21.35 -29.10 33.78
C HIS A 279 22.37 -28.05 33.34
N SER A 280 23.33 -27.74 34.19
CA SER A 280 24.47 -26.88 33.87
C SER A 280 25.66 -27.28 34.73
N ASP A 281 26.88 -27.28 34.19
CA ASP A 281 28.09 -27.60 34.98
C ASP A 281 28.58 -26.42 35.85
N CYS A 282 27.89 -25.27 35.83
CA CYS A 282 28.34 -24.08 36.55
C CYS A 282 28.12 -24.17 38.07
N LYS A 283 29.02 -23.59 38.87
CA LYS A 283 28.96 -23.69 40.35
C LYS A 283 27.69 -23.10 40.97
N ASN A 284 27.15 -22.02 40.39
CA ASN A 284 26.09 -21.22 41.03
C ASN A 284 24.67 -21.68 40.68
N GLN A 285 24.49 -22.47 39.62
CA GLN A 285 23.20 -23.07 39.23
C GLN A 285 22.04 -22.08 39.09
N LEU A 286 22.31 -20.78 38.87
CA LEU A 286 21.27 -19.74 38.82
C LEU A 286 20.29 -19.97 37.66
N CYS A 287 20.80 -20.41 36.52
CA CYS A 287 20.00 -20.71 35.34
C CYS A 287 19.07 -21.92 35.56
N VAL A 288 19.53 -22.96 36.27
CA VAL A 288 18.72 -24.13 36.63
C VAL A 288 17.67 -23.76 37.68
N ARG A 289 18.04 -22.96 38.68
CA ARG A 289 17.14 -22.49 39.74
C ARG A 289 16.05 -21.54 39.24
N ARG A 290 16.26 -20.82 38.13
CA ARG A 290 15.26 -19.94 37.52
C ARG A 290 14.00 -20.71 37.09
N GLY A 291 14.14 -21.99 36.73
CA GLY A 291 13.03 -22.83 36.30
C GLY A 291 12.54 -22.48 34.90
N TRP A 292 11.26 -22.75 34.66
CA TRP A 292 10.59 -22.48 33.39
C TRP A 292 10.33 -20.98 33.21
N ILE A 293 10.58 -20.48 32.00
CA ILE A 293 10.13 -19.16 31.56
C ILE A 293 9.09 -19.31 30.44
N HIS A 294 8.09 -18.45 30.46
CA HIS A 294 6.92 -18.52 29.58
C HIS A 294 6.68 -17.25 28.78
N SER A 295 7.45 -16.18 29.03
CA SER A 295 7.23 -14.86 28.41
C SER A 295 8.54 -14.23 27.93
N SER A 296 8.45 -13.37 26.92
CA SER A 296 9.55 -12.55 26.42
C SER A 296 10.07 -11.49 27.41
N ARG A 297 9.29 -11.21 28.48
CA ARG A 297 9.73 -10.35 29.60
C ARG A 297 10.66 -11.06 30.57
N GLU A 298 10.79 -12.37 30.44
CA GLU A 298 11.62 -13.20 31.30
C GLU A 298 12.89 -13.62 30.57
N SER A 299 13.97 -13.76 31.33
CA SER A 299 15.24 -14.26 30.82
C SER A 299 15.84 -15.26 31.80
N ILE A 300 16.54 -16.26 31.26
CA ILE A 300 17.44 -17.10 32.05
C ILE A 300 18.86 -16.62 31.78
N VAL A 301 19.58 -16.28 32.85
CA VAL A 301 20.95 -15.78 32.76
C VAL A 301 21.91 -16.74 33.46
N CYS A 302 22.95 -17.15 32.75
CA CYS A 302 24.07 -17.90 33.30
C CYS A 302 25.33 -17.03 33.24
N VAL A 303 25.66 -16.37 34.36
CA VAL A 303 26.84 -15.49 34.45
C VAL A 303 28.14 -16.24 34.19
N PRO A 304 28.42 -17.43 34.78
CA PRO A 304 29.70 -18.11 34.54
C PRO A 304 29.94 -18.55 33.09
N PHE A 305 28.86 -18.82 32.33
CA PHE A 305 28.94 -19.23 30.92
C PHE A 305 28.56 -18.10 29.95
N HIS A 306 28.40 -16.87 30.45
CA HIS A 306 28.05 -15.70 29.64
C HIS A 306 26.85 -15.96 28.71
N THR A 307 25.89 -16.73 29.20
CA THR A 307 24.76 -17.22 28.41
C THR A 307 23.47 -16.51 28.84
N VAL A 308 22.70 -16.05 27.88
CA VAL A 308 21.36 -15.48 28.10
C VAL A 308 20.37 -16.22 27.20
N ILE A 309 19.28 -16.69 27.79
CA ILE A 309 18.17 -17.33 27.08
C ILE A 309 16.94 -16.42 27.20
N THR A 310 16.38 -16.03 26.06
CA THR A 310 15.18 -15.18 25.96
C THR A 310 14.17 -15.81 25.01
N ILE A 311 12.90 -15.48 25.18
CA ILE A 311 11.85 -15.90 24.25
C ILE A 311 11.54 -14.75 23.28
N GLU A 312 11.62 -15.03 21.99
CA GLU A 312 11.31 -14.08 20.91
C GLU A 312 10.12 -14.61 20.08
N GLY A 313 9.36 -13.72 19.44
CA GLY A 313 8.25 -14.11 18.55
C GLY A 313 6.85 -14.09 19.19
N MET A 314 6.71 -13.91 20.51
CA MET A 314 5.40 -13.62 21.11
C MET A 314 4.97 -12.19 20.78
N GLN A 315 3.85 -12.06 20.05
CA GLN A 315 3.22 -10.76 19.79
C GLN A 315 2.82 -10.12 21.13
N GLN A 316 3.29 -8.89 21.36
CA GLN A 316 2.91 -8.08 22.51
C GLN A 316 1.40 -7.86 22.47
N ASP A 317 0.66 -8.41 23.43
CA ASP A 317 -0.70 -7.98 23.72
C ASP A 317 -0.63 -6.59 24.37
N PRO A 318 -1.08 -5.51 23.70
CA PRO A 318 -1.03 -4.16 24.26
C PRO A 318 -1.99 -3.95 25.45
N LEU A 319 -2.88 -4.91 25.75
CA LEU A 319 -3.85 -4.81 26.84
C LEU A 319 -3.34 -5.40 28.17
N ALA A 320 -2.18 -6.06 28.18
CA ALA A 320 -1.55 -6.56 29.41
C ALA A 320 -0.65 -5.52 30.12
N ASP A 321 -0.66 -4.27 29.67
CA ASP A 321 0.18 -3.17 30.19
C ASP A 321 -0.57 -2.20 31.12
N ILE A 322 -1.83 -2.50 31.51
CA ILE A 322 -2.64 -1.61 32.37
C ILE A 322 -2.84 -2.16 33.80
N ASP A 323 -2.59 -3.45 34.06
CA ASP A 323 -2.86 -4.05 35.38
C ASP A 323 -1.61 -4.17 36.29
N GLY A 324 -0.50 -3.53 35.92
CA GLY A 324 0.75 -3.53 36.70
C GLY A 324 0.88 -2.45 37.78
N ILE A 325 -0.14 -1.62 37.99
CA ILE A 325 -0.19 -0.62 39.08
C ILE A 325 -1.56 -0.70 39.78
N SER A 326 -1.78 -1.73 40.60
CA SER A 326 -2.58 -1.58 41.81
C SER A 326 -2.39 -2.74 42.78
N MET A 327 -1.99 -2.35 44.01
CA MET A 327 -1.85 -3.10 45.28
C MET A 327 -0.68 -4.09 45.44
#